data_AF-A0A1F3MGX4-F1
#
_entry.id   AF-A0A1F3MGX4-F1
#
_cell.length_a   1.000
_cell.length_b   1.000
_cell.length_c   1.000
_cell.angle_alpha   90.00
_cell.angle_beta   90.00
_cell.angle_gamma   90.00
#
_symmetry.space_group_name_H-M   'P 1'
#
loop_
_entity.id
_entity.type
_entity.pdbx_description
1 polymer ?
#
loop_
_entity_poly.entity_id
_entity_poly.type
_entity_poly.pdbx_seq_one_letter_code
_entity_poly.pdbx_strand_id
1 'polypeptide(L)'
;IEENSGKEPVNYVLPPGFTRITDPSNPQLRQLNEQSMVLRVQNLEDGDARAAFRNLNLDIRQYRQLRMEVHAEALIGQPLADDELTAFIRIGSDYKSNFYEYEIPLKLTPPGRYDNKSDESRAIVWPEANSFNIDLSLFQEAKQERNRRMLDPGSSLAISDVFVYVNEGHRISVSGNPNLSNVKVILVGVRNPIKTRNPARDDGNPKWGEVWVNELRLSDFIENGGWAANAHLQARLADFGTIDMVGQTSTPGWGSIEKKVNERSKEQIIKYDL
;
A
#
# COMPACT_ATOMS: atom_id res chain seq x y z
N ILE A 1 -15.81 13.49 10.09
CA ILE A 1 -17.26 13.66 9.76
C ILE A 1 -17.91 14.83 10.49
N GLU A 2 -17.83 14.88 11.82
CA GLU A 2 -18.62 15.83 12.62
C GLU A 2 -18.32 17.29 12.29
N GLU A 3 -17.06 17.62 12.00
CA GLU A 3 -16.63 19.00 11.72
C GLU A 3 -16.72 19.38 10.23
N ASN A 4 -16.47 18.43 9.32
CA ASN A 4 -16.31 18.69 7.89
C ASN A 4 -17.50 18.24 7.02
N SER A 5 -18.64 17.88 7.63
CA SER A 5 -19.88 17.55 6.92
C SER A 5 -20.53 18.74 6.19
N GLY A 6 -20.11 19.96 6.50
CA GLY A 6 -20.51 21.19 5.82
C GLY A 6 -19.41 21.85 4.99
N LYS A 7 -18.29 21.16 4.76
CA LYS A 7 -17.15 21.68 3.99
C LYS A 7 -17.56 21.97 2.54
N GLU A 8 -16.93 23.00 1.96
CA GLU A 8 -17.00 23.34 0.54
C GLU A 8 -15.61 23.18 -0.12
N PRO A 9 -15.52 22.93 -1.44
CA PRO A 9 -16.64 22.73 -2.38
C PRO A 9 -17.31 21.36 -2.27
N VAL A 10 -16.64 20.36 -1.68
CA VAL A 10 -17.21 19.04 -1.40
C VAL A 10 -17.27 18.81 0.10
N ASN A 11 -18.41 18.34 0.59
CA ASN A 11 -18.56 17.94 1.99
C ASN A 11 -18.01 16.53 2.25
N TYR A 12 -17.49 16.31 3.45
CA TYR A 12 -16.97 14.99 3.80
C TYR A 12 -18.08 13.95 3.98
N VAL A 13 -17.94 12.83 3.26
CA VAL A 13 -18.74 11.59 3.41
C VAL A 13 -17.80 10.39 3.57
N LEU A 14 -18.29 9.29 4.14
CA LEU A 14 -17.54 8.03 4.24
C LEU A 14 -17.24 7.45 2.84
N PRO A 15 -16.10 6.76 2.67
CA PRO A 15 -15.93 5.90 1.51
C PRO A 15 -17.02 4.81 1.45
N PRO A 16 -17.45 4.37 0.25
CA PRO A 16 -18.43 3.30 0.10
C PRO A 16 -18.03 2.02 0.83
N GLY A 17 -19.01 1.32 1.42
CA GLY A 17 -18.76 0.06 2.13
C GLY A 17 -18.19 0.19 3.54
N PHE A 18 -17.88 1.41 4.00
CA PHE A 18 -17.44 1.66 5.37
C PHE A 18 -18.58 2.19 6.25
N THR A 19 -18.55 1.79 7.52
CA THR A 19 -19.46 2.27 8.54
C THR A 19 -18.67 2.70 9.77
N ARG A 20 -19.19 3.69 10.50
CA ARG A 20 -18.51 4.16 11.71
C ARG A 20 -18.52 3.06 12.77
N ILE A 21 -17.36 2.87 13.41
CA ILE A 21 -17.23 1.92 14.51
C ILE A 21 -18.10 2.38 15.67
N THR A 22 -18.98 1.50 16.16
CA THR A 22 -19.73 1.70 17.40
C THR A 22 -18.88 1.28 18.59
N ASP A 23 -18.76 2.12 19.61
CA ASP A 23 -18.10 1.81 20.88
C ASP A 23 -18.93 0.77 21.67
N PRO A 24 -18.47 -0.49 21.79
CA PRO A 24 -19.21 -1.53 22.50
C PRO A 24 -19.10 -1.40 24.04
N SER A 25 -18.23 -0.51 24.55
CA SER A 25 -18.03 -0.32 25.98
C SER A 25 -19.04 0.64 26.61
N ASN A 26 -19.78 1.39 25.79
CA ASN A 26 -20.81 2.30 26.24
C ASN A 26 -22.22 1.67 26.12
N PRO A 27 -23.06 1.75 27.17
CA PRO A 27 -24.43 1.24 27.13
C PRO A 27 -25.34 2.04 26.17
N GLN A 28 -24.92 3.24 25.76
CA GLN A 28 -25.52 3.97 24.65
C GLN A 28 -24.70 3.76 23.38
N LEU A 29 -25.36 3.49 22.25
CA LEU A 29 -24.72 3.36 20.93
C LEU A 29 -24.03 4.68 20.55
N ARG A 30 -22.72 4.77 20.82
CA ARG A 30 -21.88 5.91 20.45
C ARG A 30 -20.97 5.52 19.30
N GLN A 31 -21.00 6.30 18.23
CA GLN A 31 -20.09 6.11 17.09
C GLN A 31 -18.76 6.81 17.39
N LEU A 32 -17.65 6.14 17.08
CA LEU A 32 -16.30 6.68 17.18
C LEU A 32 -16.04 7.70 16.07
N ASN A 33 -15.09 8.60 16.34
CA ASN A 33 -14.68 9.63 15.39
C ASN A 33 -14.05 9.00 14.14
N GLU A 34 -14.45 9.53 12.98
CA GLU A 34 -13.94 9.15 11.68
C GLU A 34 -13.14 10.31 11.08
N GLN A 35 -11.92 10.02 10.62
CA GLN A 35 -10.96 11.01 10.12
C GLN A 35 -10.24 10.51 8.86
N SER A 36 -10.07 11.40 7.89
CA SER A 36 -9.18 11.23 6.73
C SER A 36 -7.99 12.19 6.83
N MET A 37 -6.94 11.93 6.05
CA MET A 37 -5.84 12.88 5.87
C MET A 37 -6.12 13.79 4.67
N VAL A 38 -5.90 15.09 4.84
CA VAL A 38 -6.05 16.12 3.79
C VAL A 38 -4.68 16.60 3.33
N LEU A 39 -4.43 16.51 2.03
CA LEU A 39 -3.29 17.06 1.33
C LEU A 39 -3.76 18.22 0.46
N ARG A 40 -3.66 19.44 0.99
CA ARG A 40 -3.99 20.67 0.26
C ARG A 40 -2.73 21.25 -0.36
N VAL A 41 -2.68 21.30 -1.69
CA VAL A 41 -1.54 21.82 -2.45
C VAL A 41 -1.91 23.15 -3.09
N GLN A 42 -0.98 24.10 -3.05
CA GLN A 42 -1.12 25.41 -3.67
C GLN A 42 0.15 25.71 -4.43
N ASN A 43 0.01 26.14 -5.69
CA ASN A 43 1.13 26.46 -6.57
C ASN A 43 2.14 25.28 -6.68
N LEU A 44 1.63 24.08 -6.95
CA LEU A 44 2.47 22.89 -7.16
C LEU A 44 3.07 22.94 -8.56
N GLU A 45 4.36 23.27 -8.67
CA GLU A 45 5.06 23.48 -9.94
C GLU A 45 5.12 22.21 -10.82
N ASP A 46 5.39 22.40 -12.11
CA ASP A 46 5.52 21.31 -13.10
C ASP A 46 6.56 20.27 -12.66
N GLY A 47 6.14 19.01 -12.56
CA GLY A 47 6.97 17.92 -12.05
C GLY A 47 7.22 17.88 -10.54
N ASP A 48 6.67 18.82 -9.77
CA ASP A 48 6.83 18.87 -8.31
C ASP A 48 5.80 17.98 -7.58
N ALA A 49 6.15 17.56 -6.37
CA ALA A 49 5.33 16.72 -5.52
C ALA A 49 5.40 17.15 -4.04
N ARG A 50 4.29 16.99 -3.33
CA ARG A 50 4.21 17.16 -1.87
C ARG A 50 3.61 15.92 -1.26
N ALA A 51 4.15 15.50 -0.12
CA ALA A 51 3.75 14.26 0.51
C ALA A 51 3.89 14.34 2.03
N ALA A 52 3.09 13.52 2.70
CA ALA A 52 3.25 13.20 4.11
C ALA A 52 3.84 11.79 4.23
N PHE A 53 4.65 11.57 5.26
CA PHE A 53 5.22 10.26 5.53
C PHE A 53 4.97 9.84 6.96
N ARG A 54 4.93 8.53 7.17
CA ARG A 54 4.90 7.91 8.48
C ARG A 54 5.97 6.84 8.57
N ASN A 55 6.73 6.90 9.66
CA ASN A 55 7.65 5.83 10.02
C ASN A 55 6.88 4.70 10.70
N LEU A 56 7.20 3.48 10.31
CA LEU A 56 6.63 2.25 10.85
C LEU A 56 7.66 1.12 10.72
N ASN A 57 7.32 -0.07 11.18
CA ASN A 57 8.11 -1.26 10.96
C ASN A 57 7.16 -2.41 10.66
N LEU A 58 7.03 -2.76 9.38
CA LEU A 58 6.01 -3.68 8.92
C LEU A 58 6.58 -4.68 7.89
N ASP A 59 6.24 -5.96 8.09
CA ASP A 59 6.43 -7.01 7.09
C ASP A 59 5.10 -7.23 6.37
N ILE A 60 5.02 -6.86 5.09
CA ILE A 60 3.79 -6.96 4.30
C ILE A 60 3.77 -8.16 3.34
N ARG A 61 4.76 -9.05 3.42
CA ARG A 61 4.89 -10.18 2.48
C ARG A 61 3.78 -11.23 2.59
N GLN A 62 3.03 -11.23 3.69
CA GLN A 62 1.94 -12.19 3.90
C GLN A 62 0.60 -11.65 3.40
N TYR A 63 0.57 -10.47 2.80
CA TYR A 63 -0.63 -9.86 2.24
C TYR A 63 -0.52 -9.84 0.73
N ARG A 64 -1.66 -9.97 0.04
CA ARG A 64 -1.74 -9.86 -1.42
C ARG A 64 -2.03 -8.43 -1.85
N GLN A 65 -2.82 -7.70 -1.06
CA GLN A 65 -3.38 -6.43 -1.48
C GLN A 65 -3.05 -5.31 -0.49
N LEU A 66 -2.74 -4.13 -1.01
CA LEU A 66 -2.74 -2.87 -0.29
C LEU A 66 -3.86 -1.99 -0.84
N ARG A 67 -4.73 -1.49 0.05
CA ARG A 67 -5.88 -0.69 -0.34
C ARG A 67 -5.89 0.68 0.33
N MET A 68 -6.34 1.71 -0.38
CA MET A 68 -6.51 3.07 0.13
C MET A 68 -7.50 3.83 -0.75
N GLU A 69 -8.43 4.55 -0.14
CA GLU A 69 -9.41 5.34 -0.87
C GLU A 69 -8.91 6.78 -1.03
N VAL A 70 -9.08 7.37 -2.22
CA VAL A 70 -8.61 8.72 -2.52
C VAL A 70 -9.72 9.55 -3.16
N HIS A 71 -9.82 10.78 -2.70
CA HIS A 71 -10.70 11.81 -3.23
C HIS A 71 -9.84 12.97 -3.72
N ALA A 72 -10.27 13.65 -4.78
CA ALA A 72 -9.62 14.85 -5.28
C ALA A 72 -10.66 15.90 -5.67
N GLU A 73 -10.40 17.16 -5.33
CA GLU A 73 -11.24 18.29 -5.69
C GLU A 73 -10.39 19.50 -6.09
N ALA A 74 -10.97 20.36 -6.93
CA ALA A 74 -10.41 21.67 -7.23
C ALA A 74 -10.61 22.61 -6.02
N LEU A 75 -9.65 23.50 -5.77
CA LEU A 75 -9.86 24.60 -4.83
C LEU A 75 -10.83 25.62 -5.43
N ILE A 76 -11.67 26.23 -4.59
CA ILE A 76 -12.62 27.27 -5.02
C ILE A 76 -11.88 28.39 -5.77
N GLY A 77 -12.30 28.66 -7.01
CA GLY A 77 -11.73 29.70 -7.85
C GLY A 77 -10.41 29.35 -8.53
N GLN A 78 -9.93 28.10 -8.42
CA GLN A 78 -8.73 27.61 -9.11
C GLN A 78 -9.11 26.58 -10.18
N PRO A 79 -8.57 26.68 -11.40
CA PRO A 79 -8.80 25.67 -12.42
C PRO A 79 -8.02 24.40 -12.08
N LEU A 80 -8.70 23.27 -12.20
CA LEU A 80 -8.10 21.95 -12.16
C LEU A 80 -9.00 21.02 -12.99
N ALA A 81 -8.42 20.21 -13.86
CA ALA A 81 -9.12 19.20 -14.65
C ALA A 81 -8.73 17.78 -14.23
N ASP A 82 -9.55 16.81 -14.65
CA ASP A 82 -9.23 15.39 -14.48
C ASP A 82 -7.85 15.06 -15.06
N ASP A 83 -7.14 14.14 -14.40
CA ASP A 83 -5.82 13.63 -14.77
C ASP A 83 -4.66 14.65 -14.67
N GLU A 84 -4.91 15.90 -14.26
CA GLU A 84 -3.85 16.92 -14.10
C GLU A 84 -3.05 16.77 -12.80
N LEU A 85 -3.63 16.11 -11.78
CA LEU A 85 -2.90 15.70 -10.58
C LEU A 85 -2.84 14.18 -10.51
N THR A 86 -1.78 13.69 -9.91
CA THR A 86 -1.62 12.27 -9.58
C THR A 86 -1.51 12.11 -8.06
N ALA A 87 -2.10 11.04 -7.53
CA ALA A 87 -1.78 10.57 -6.19
C ALA A 87 -0.75 9.45 -6.30
N PHE A 88 0.10 9.34 -5.29
CA PHE A 88 1.02 8.22 -5.20
C PHE A 88 1.20 7.75 -3.77
N ILE A 89 1.43 6.44 -3.63
CA ILE A 89 1.91 5.82 -2.40
C ILE A 89 3.28 5.23 -2.64
N ARG A 90 4.23 5.58 -1.77
CA ARG A 90 5.60 5.09 -1.77
C ARG A 90 5.84 4.29 -0.51
N ILE A 91 6.33 3.07 -0.67
CA ILE A 91 6.65 2.15 0.42
C ILE A 91 8.09 1.67 0.29
N GLY A 92 8.85 1.71 1.39
CA GLY A 92 10.26 1.39 1.30
C GLY A 92 10.98 1.33 2.64
N SER A 93 12.28 1.04 2.57
CA SER A 93 13.17 1.16 3.74
C SER A 93 13.58 2.61 4.00
N ASP A 94 13.44 3.47 2.97
CA ASP A 94 13.59 4.92 3.04
C ASP A 94 12.66 5.59 2.02
N TYR A 95 12.64 6.93 1.98
CA TYR A 95 11.77 7.70 1.10
C TYR A 95 12.46 8.23 -0.17
N LYS A 96 13.75 7.93 -0.42
CA LYS A 96 14.54 8.51 -1.52
C LYS A 96 15.19 7.50 -2.46
N SER A 97 15.80 6.46 -1.93
CA SER A 97 16.72 5.60 -2.66
C SER A 97 16.22 4.17 -2.77
N ASN A 98 15.48 3.67 -1.77
CA ASN A 98 15.02 2.29 -1.72
C ASN A 98 13.51 2.23 -1.49
N PHE A 99 12.75 2.29 -2.58
CA PHE A 99 11.30 2.32 -2.53
C PHE A 99 10.64 1.64 -3.73
N TYR A 100 9.43 1.17 -3.48
CA TYR A 100 8.40 1.00 -4.50
C TYR A 100 7.46 2.20 -4.45
N GLU A 101 6.99 2.66 -5.59
CA GLU A 101 5.96 3.69 -5.69
C GLU A 101 4.87 3.23 -6.64
N TYR A 102 3.62 3.48 -6.28
CA TYR A 102 2.46 3.28 -7.13
C TYR A 102 1.76 4.62 -7.31
N GLU A 103 1.50 5.01 -8.54
CA GLU A 103 0.99 6.33 -8.91
C GLU A 103 -0.18 6.18 -9.89
N ILE A 104 -1.27 6.91 -9.62
CA ILE A 104 -2.47 6.96 -10.46
C ILE A 104 -2.87 8.41 -10.75
N PRO A 105 -3.41 8.71 -11.95
CA PRO A 105 -4.04 10.00 -12.22
C PRO A 105 -5.36 10.13 -11.45
N LEU A 106 -5.67 11.35 -11.01
CA LEU A 106 -6.84 11.62 -10.19
C LEU A 106 -8.00 12.15 -11.03
N LYS A 107 -9.19 11.62 -10.76
CA LYS A 107 -10.49 12.15 -11.19
C LYS A 107 -11.05 13.08 -10.14
N LEU A 108 -11.56 14.23 -10.56
CA LEU A 108 -12.09 15.25 -9.68
C LEU A 108 -13.54 14.95 -9.33
N THR A 109 -13.87 15.13 -8.06
CA THR A 109 -15.26 15.18 -7.63
C THR A 109 -15.86 16.54 -7.98
N PRO A 110 -17.03 16.58 -8.62
CA PRO A 110 -17.72 17.84 -8.88
C PRO A 110 -18.04 18.61 -7.57
N PRO A 111 -18.02 19.95 -7.57
CA PRO A 111 -18.51 20.73 -6.43
C PRO A 111 -19.97 20.39 -6.11
N GLY A 112 -20.29 20.19 -4.83
CA GLY A 112 -21.66 19.85 -4.43
C GLY A 112 -21.79 19.35 -3.01
N ARG A 113 -23.04 19.03 -2.65
CA ARG A 113 -23.36 18.36 -1.39
C ARG A 113 -23.81 16.93 -1.64
N TYR A 114 -23.13 15.99 -1.00
CA TYR A 114 -23.30 14.56 -1.16
C TYR A 114 -23.92 13.95 0.09
N ASP A 115 -24.85 13.02 -0.10
CA ASP A 115 -25.50 12.33 1.00
C ASP A 115 -24.61 11.22 1.54
N ASN A 116 -24.22 11.33 2.81
CA ASN A 116 -23.44 10.30 3.49
C ASN A 116 -24.23 9.01 3.75
N LYS A 117 -25.52 8.91 3.41
CA LYS A 117 -26.32 7.69 3.55
C LYS A 117 -26.54 6.93 2.23
N SER A 118 -26.18 7.53 1.09
CA SER A 118 -26.28 6.91 -0.23
C SER A 118 -24.90 6.46 -0.68
N ASP A 119 -24.74 5.17 -0.99
CA ASP A 119 -23.48 4.63 -1.50
C ASP A 119 -23.16 5.19 -2.89
N GLU A 120 -24.17 5.53 -3.69
CA GLU A 120 -23.99 6.23 -4.97
C GLU A 120 -23.38 7.62 -4.78
N SER A 121 -23.89 8.38 -3.81
CA SER A 121 -23.33 9.71 -3.47
C SER A 121 -21.91 9.60 -2.93
N ARG A 122 -21.64 8.60 -2.09
CA ARG A 122 -20.29 8.32 -1.58
C ARG A 122 -19.32 7.92 -2.69
N ALA A 123 -19.77 7.15 -3.69
CA ALA A 123 -18.95 6.75 -4.83
C ALA A 123 -18.59 7.90 -5.76
N ILE A 124 -19.36 9.01 -5.74
CA ILE A 124 -18.97 10.23 -6.47
C ILE A 124 -17.84 10.97 -5.75
N VAL A 125 -17.86 11.00 -4.41
CA VAL A 125 -16.79 11.61 -3.60
C VAL A 125 -15.54 10.73 -3.59
N TRP A 126 -15.71 9.41 -3.51
CA TRP A 126 -14.63 8.43 -3.51
C TRP A 126 -14.73 7.53 -4.76
N PRO A 127 -14.37 8.06 -5.94
CA PRO A 127 -14.52 7.31 -7.19
C PRO A 127 -13.57 6.13 -7.22
N GLU A 128 -14.04 5.01 -7.76
CA GLU A 128 -13.24 3.79 -7.92
C GLU A 128 -11.96 4.03 -8.73
N ALA A 129 -12.01 4.93 -9.71
CA ALA A 129 -10.85 5.35 -10.50
C ALA A 129 -9.71 5.97 -9.67
N ASN A 130 -10.01 6.49 -8.48
CA ASN A 130 -9.02 7.02 -7.53
C ASN A 130 -8.68 6.01 -6.43
N SER A 131 -9.33 4.84 -6.38
CA SER A 131 -9.04 3.84 -5.35
C SER A 131 -7.72 3.15 -5.66
N PHE A 132 -6.85 3.10 -4.66
CA PHE A 132 -5.65 2.28 -4.72
C PHE A 132 -6.07 0.88 -4.32
N ASN A 133 -6.13 -0.04 -5.28
CA ASN A 133 -6.27 -1.48 -5.04
C ASN A 133 -5.05 -2.18 -5.63
N ILE A 134 -3.96 -2.19 -4.86
CA ILE A 134 -2.64 -2.58 -5.35
C ILE A 134 -2.39 -4.04 -5.02
N ASP A 135 -2.22 -4.86 -6.07
CA ASP A 135 -1.62 -6.18 -5.93
C ASP A 135 -0.13 -6.04 -5.63
N LEU A 136 0.30 -6.49 -4.45
CA LEU A 136 1.68 -6.38 -3.98
C LEU A 136 2.66 -7.22 -4.82
N SER A 137 2.18 -8.15 -5.64
CA SER A 137 3.01 -8.86 -6.62
C SER A 137 3.51 -7.94 -7.74
N LEU A 138 2.77 -6.88 -8.09
CA LEU A 138 3.19 -5.90 -9.11
C LEU A 138 4.52 -5.21 -8.76
N PHE A 139 4.79 -4.99 -7.46
CA PHE A 139 6.08 -4.46 -7.02
C PHE A 139 7.23 -5.44 -7.29
N GLN A 140 6.98 -6.74 -7.13
CA GLN A 140 7.98 -7.77 -7.42
C GLN A 140 8.21 -7.87 -8.93
N GLU A 141 7.14 -7.86 -9.73
CA GLU A 141 7.22 -7.85 -11.19
C GLU A 141 8.02 -6.64 -11.70
N ALA A 142 7.69 -5.43 -11.24
CA ALA A 142 8.41 -4.22 -11.62
C ALA A 142 9.92 -4.31 -11.30
N LYS A 143 10.28 -4.87 -10.15
CA LYS A 143 11.67 -5.08 -9.75
C LYS A 143 12.37 -6.16 -10.58
N GLN A 144 11.69 -7.26 -10.88
CA GLN A 144 12.23 -8.33 -11.72
C GLN A 144 12.46 -7.84 -13.14
N GLU A 145 11.50 -7.11 -13.72
CA GLU A 145 11.64 -6.51 -15.05
C GLU A 145 12.77 -5.49 -15.08
N ARG A 146 12.89 -4.62 -14.05
CA ARG A 146 14.05 -3.73 -13.90
C ARG A 146 15.36 -4.53 -13.96
N ASN A 147 15.48 -5.56 -13.11
CA ASN A 147 16.71 -6.35 -13.04
C ASN A 147 17.03 -7.05 -14.37
N ARG A 148 16.01 -7.53 -15.10
CA ARG A 148 16.17 -8.10 -16.43
C ARG A 148 16.70 -7.06 -17.43
N ARG A 149 16.12 -5.86 -17.44
CA ARG A 149 16.53 -4.73 -18.30
C ARG A 149 17.95 -4.22 -18.02
N MET A 150 18.43 -4.36 -16.79
CA MET A 150 19.83 -4.06 -16.46
C MET A 150 20.82 -5.02 -17.13
N LEU A 151 20.38 -6.25 -17.47
CA LEU A 151 21.21 -7.26 -18.11
C LEU A 151 21.15 -7.22 -19.64
N ASP A 152 20.31 -6.35 -20.22
CA ASP A 152 20.21 -6.18 -21.67
C ASP A 152 21.56 -5.62 -22.22
N PRO A 153 22.07 -6.11 -23.37
CA PRO A 153 23.32 -5.61 -23.95
C PRO A 153 23.29 -4.10 -24.19
N GLY A 154 24.29 -3.39 -23.66
CA GLY A 154 24.40 -1.93 -23.79
C GLY A 154 23.51 -1.12 -22.84
N SER A 155 22.85 -1.76 -21.88
CA SER A 155 22.05 -1.07 -20.86
C SER A 155 22.92 -0.18 -19.96
N SER A 156 22.49 1.06 -19.75
CA SER A 156 23.07 1.99 -18.77
C SER A 156 22.27 2.06 -17.47
N LEU A 157 21.23 1.22 -17.33
CA LEU A 157 20.31 1.24 -16.20
C LEU A 157 21.02 0.74 -14.93
N ALA A 158 21.05 1.56 -13.89
CA ALA A 158 21.62 1.22 -12.60
C ALA A 158 20.52 0.82 -11.59
N ILE A 159 20.94 0.13 -10.52
CA ILE A 159 20.02 -0.24 -9.44
C ILE A 159 19.42 0.97 -8.72
N SER A 160 20.15 2.09 -8.68
CA SER A 160 19.75 3.35 -8.06
C SER A 160 18.81 4.19 -8.93
N ASP A 161 18.67 3.86 -10.21
CA ASP A 161 17.79 4.60 -11.10
C ASP A 161 16.34 4.29 -10.77
N VAL A 162 15.47 5.30 -10.95
CA VAL A 162 14.03 5.11 -10.86
C VAL A 162 13.55 4.44 -12.14
N PHE A 163 13.34 3.13 -12.06
CA PHE A 163 12.75 2.36 -13.16
C PHE A 163 11.22 2.42 -13.08
N VAL A 164 10.58 2.55 -14.23
CA VAL A 164 9.13 2.67 -14.36
C VAL A 164 8.57 1.47 -15.09
N TYR A 165 7.63 0.78 -14.45
CA TYR A 165 6.82 -0.29 -15.00
C TYR A 165 5.37 0.21 -15.09
N VAL A 166 4.75 0.09 -16.26
CA VAL A 166 3.37 0.52 -16.47
C VAL A 166 2.49 -0.73 -16.56
N ASN A 167 1.43 -0.76 -15.76
CA ASN A 167 0.46 -1.85 -15.75
C ASN A 167 -0.95 -1.23 -15.72
N GLU A 168 -1.77 -1.55 -16.72
CA GLU A 168 -3.17 -1.08 -16.82
C GLU A 168 -3.36 0.45 -16.66
N GLY A 169 -2.40 1.25 -17.13
CA GLY A 169 -2.43 2.72 -17.02
C GLY A 169 -1.92 3.25 -15.67
N HIS A 170 -1.67 2.38 -14.70
CA HIS A 170 -1.01 2.73 -13.45
C HIS A 170 0.50 2.70 -13.60
N ARG A 171 1.18 3.57 -12.86
CA ARG A 171 2.62 3.71 -12.94
C ARG A 171 3.27 3.19 -11.67
N ILE A 172 4.03 2.12 -11.81
CA ILE A 172 4.78 1.47 -10.73
C ILE A 172 6.24 1.83 -10.90
N SER A 173 6.85 2.42 -9.88
CA SER A 173 8.28 2.77 -9.90
C SER A 173 9.05 1.97 -8.86
N VAL A 174 10.28 1.60 -9.20
CA VAL A 174 11.22 0.94 -8.29
C VAL A 174 12.57 1.62 -8.37
N SER A 175 13.14 1.93 -7.21
CA SER A 175 14.50 2.45 -7.07
C SER A 175 15.21 1.70 -5.95
N GLY A 176 16.48 1.39 -6.15
CA GLY A 176 17.30 0.67 -5.19
C GLY A 176 16.91 -0.80 -5.08
N ASN A 177 17.06 -1.36 -3.88
CA ASN A 177 16.70 -2.75 -3.57
C ASN A 177 15.64 -2.84 -2.45
N PRO A 178 14.45 -2.24 -2.63
CA PRO A 178 13.42 -2.21 -1.60
C PRO A 178 12.94 -3.61 -1.23
N ASN A 179 12.52 -3.77 0.02
CA ASN A 179 12.10 -5.04 0.58
C ASN A 179 10.77 -4.90 1.33
N LEU A 180 9.78 -5.71 0.95
CA LEU A 180 8.46 -5.76 1.56
C LEU A 180 8.46 -6.38 2.97
N SER A 181 9.54 -7.04 3.38
CA SER A 181 9.69 -7.59 4.73
C SER A 181 10.07 -6.57 5.79
N ASN A 182 10.50 -5.37 5.38
CA ASN A 182 11.04 -4.35 6.25
C ASN A 182 10.66 -2.97 5.71
N VAL A 183 9.35 -2.74 5.60
CA VAL A 183 8.82 -1.44 5.23
C VAL A 183 8.97 -0.53 6.45
N LYS A 184 9.83 0.48 6.30
CA LYS A 184 10.14 1.45 7.36
C LYS A 184 9.38 2.77 7.19
N VAL A 185 9.05 3.10 5.95
CA VAL A 185 8.38 4.34 5.59
C VAL A 185 7.25 4.03 4.63
N ILE A 186 6.08 4.59 4.92
CA ILE A 186 5.01 4.79 3.94
C ILE A 186 4.87 6.29 3.74
N LEU A 187 4.86 6.72 2.49
CA LEU A 187 4.70 8.10 2.07
C LEU A 187 3.55 8.18 1.09
N VAL A 188 2.61 9.08 1.34
CA VAL A 188 1.45 9.32 0.46
C VAL A 188 1.49 10.77 0.04
N GLY A 189 1.37 11.01 -1.25
CA GLY A 189 1.53 12.35 -1.80
C GLY A 189 0.71 12.63 -3.04
N VAL A 190 0.75 13.90 -3.41
CA VAL A 190 0.16 14.47 -4.62
C VAL A 190 1.27 15.02 -5.47
N ARG A 191 1.18 14.82 -6.78
CA ARG A 191 2.17 15.25 -7.75
C ARG A 191 1.49 15.93 -8.93
N ASN A 192 2.05 17.06 -9.34
CA ASN A 192 1.83 17.62 -10.66
C ASN A 192 2.79 16.88 -11.61
N PRO A 193 2.30 16.07 -12.55
CA PRO A 193 3.16 15.40 -13.52
C PRO A 193 4.06 16.41 -14.24
N ILE A 194 5.22 15.96 -14.72
CA ILE A 194 6.08 16.83 -15.51
C ILE A 194 5.62 16.84 -16.97
N LYS A 195 5.48 18.02 -17.57
CA LYS A 195 5.02 18.17 -18.96
C LYS A 195 5.78 17.32 -19.97
N THR A 196 7.10 17.19 -19.79
CA THR A 196 7.96 16.39 -20.68
C THR A 196 7.54 14.91 -20.74
N ARG A 197 6.82 14.41 -19.73
CA ARG A 197 6.25 13.07 -19.69
C ARG A 197 5.05 12.90 -20.62
N ASN A 198 4.23 13.93 -20.78
CA ASN A 198 3.08 13.90 -21.68
C ASN A 198 2.78 15.29 -22.30
N PRO A 199 3.60 15.76 -23.26
CA PRO A 199 3.49 17.12 -23.77
C PRO A 199 2.17 17.45 -24.48
N ALA A 200 1.42 16.42 -24.89
CA ALA A 200 0.15 16.57 -25.60
C ALA A 200 -1.05 16.77 -24.66
N ARG A 201 -0.95 16.38 -23.39
CA ARG A 201 -2.05 16.47 -22.41
C ARG A 201 -1.74 17.38 -21.22
N ASP A 202 -0.47 17.64 -20.97
CA ASP A 202 -0.01 18.44 -19.85
C ASP A 202 0.35 19.86 -20.30
N ASP A 203 -0.24 20.86 -19.64
CA ASP A 203 0.00 22.27 -19.95
C ASP A 203 1.34 22.77 -19.37
N GLY A 204 1.91 22.09 -18.37
CA GLY A 204 3.11 22.48 -17.62
C GLY A 204 2.89 23.66 -16.68
N ASN A 205 1.64 23.97 -16.34
CA ASN A 205 1.33 25.04 -15.40
C ASN A 205 1.29 24.52 -13.96
N PRO A 206 1.55 25.38 -12.96
CA PRO A 206 1.32 25.03 -11.56
C PRO A 206 -0.13 24.62 -11.29
N LYS A 207 -0.34 23.71 -10.35
CA LYS A 207 -1.67 23.20 -9.97
C LYS A 207 -2.05 23.53 -8.53
N TRP A 208 -3.35 23.65 -8.29
CA TRP A 208 -3.96 23.84 -6.97
C TRP A 208 -5.04 22.80 -6.78
N GLY A 209 -5.06 22.13 -5.64
CA GLY A 209 -6.04 21.08 -5.39
C GLY A 209 -6.05 20.64 -3.94
N GLU A 210 -7.09 19.92 -3.58
CA GLU A 210 -7.19 19.23 -2.31
C GLU A 210 -7.44 17.75 -2.54
N VAL A 211 -6.62 16.92 -1.92
CA VAL A 211 -6.71 15.47 -2.03
C VAL A 211 -6.92 14.89 -0.64
N TRP A 212 -7.89 14.01 -0.49
CA TRP A 212 -8.10 13.28 0.75
C TRP A 212 -7.71 11.83 0.57
N VAL A 213 -7.12 11.26 1.60
CA VAL A 213 -6.80 9.82 1.62
C VAL A 213 -7.37 9.20 2.88
N ASN A 214 -7.97 8.03 2.73
CA ASN A 214 -8.58 7.30 3.84
C ASN A 214 -8.36 5.78 3.70
N GLU A 215 -8.62 5.04 4.79
CA GLU A 215 -8.73 3.58 4.81
C GLU A 215 -7.51 2.84 4.23
N LEU A 216 -6.30 3.32 4.52
CA LEU A 216 -5.06 2.63 4.17
C LEU A 216 -4.97 1.31 4.95
N ARG A 217 -5.04 0.19 4.24
CA ARG A 217 -5.10 -1.16 4.81
C ARG A 217 -4.38 -2.19 3.96
N LEU A 218 -4.04 -3.30 4.58
CA LEU A 218 -3.57 -4.51 3.90
C LEU A 218 -4.67 -5.58 4.01
N SER A 219 -4.90 -6.30 2.92
CA SER A 219 -5.90 -7.36 2.88
C SER A 219 -5.39 -8.60 2.15
N ASP A 220 -6.20 -9.65 2.21
CA ASP A 220 -6.03 -10.91 1.49
C ASP A 220 -4.72 -11.62 1.85
N PHE A 221 -4.76 -12.36 2.96
CA PHE A 221 -3.59 -13.09 3.44
C PHE A 221 -3.16 -14.18 2.45
N ILE A 222 -1.85 -14.38 2.32
CA ILE A 222 -1.27 -15.52 1.61
C ILE A 222 -1.26 -16.70 2.58
N GLU A 223 -2.33 -17.49 2.54
CA GLU A 223 -2.47 -18.70 3.35
C GLU A 223 -2.02 -19.93 2.54
N ASN A 224 -0.73 -20.24 2.60
CA ASN A 224 -0.23 -21.55 2.20
C ASN A 224 -0.14 -22.42 3.46
N GLY A 225 -0.85 -23.54 3.48
CA GLY A 225 -0.75 -24.50 4.58
C GLY A 225 0.67 -25.07 4.67
N GLY A 226 1.19 -25.18 5.90
CA GLY A 226 2.46 -25.86 6.18
C GLY A 226 2.24 -27.07 7.05
N TRP A 227 3.16 -28.03 6.99
CA TRP A 227 3.16 -29.21 7.86
C TRP A 227 4.45 -29.27 8.66
N ALA A 228 4.41 -29.98 9.78
CA ALA A 228 5.58 -30.34 10.54
C ALA A 228 5.51 -31.80 10.97
N ALA A 229 6.67 -32.43 11.07
CA ALA A 229 6.82 -33.77 11.59
C ALA A 229 7.98 -33.81 12.59
N ASN A 230 7.73 -34.46 13.73
CA ASN A 230 8.76 -34.74 14.72
C ASN A 230 8.89 -36.27 14.83
N ALA A 231 10.11 -36.78 14.83
CA ALA A 231 10.45 -38.18 15.02
C ALA A 231 11.40 -38.30 16.22
N HIS A 232 11.12 -39.25 17.11
CA HIS A 232 11.96 -39.54 18.28
C HIS A 232 12.23 -41.04 18.32
N LEU A 233 13.50 -41.43 18.34
CA LEU A 233 13.94 -42.81 18.37
C LEU A 233 14.87 -43.00 19.57
N GLN A 234 14.46 -43.84 20.52
CA GLN A 234 15.27 -44.21 21.67
C GLN A 234 15.55 -45.70 21.61
N ALA A 235 16.83 -46.08 21.65
CA ALA A 235 17.28 -47.47 21.66
C ALA A 235 18.15 -47.72 22.88
N ARG A 236 17.74 -48.70 23.71
CA ARG A 236 18.49 -49.11 24.91
C ARG A 236 19.31 -50.36 24.61
N LEU A 237 20.63 -50.24 24.67
CA LEU A 237 21.59 -51.32 24.43
C LEU A 237 22.12 -51.81 25.78
N ALA A 238 21.36 -52.68 26.47
CA ALA A 238 21.73 -53.38 27.71
C ALA A 238 22.87 -52.72 28.54
N ASP A 239 24.04 -53.37 28.65
CA ASP A 239 25.21 -52.88 29.41
C ASP A 239 26.06 -51.84 28.66
N PHE A 240 25.69 -51.48 27.42
CA PHE A 240 26.44 -50.59 26.54
C PHE A 240 25.97 -49.13 26.57
N GLY A 241 24.70 -48.87 26.91
CA GLY A 241 24.17 -47.51 27.06
C GLY A 241 22.86 -47.27 26.31
N THR A 242 22.49 -46.00 26.17
CA THR A 242 21.27 -45.56 25.47
C THR A 242 21.66 -44.66 24.30
N ILE A 243 21.02 -44.86 23.15
CA ILE A 243 21.09 -43.97 21.99
C ILE A 243 19.74 -43.27 21.87
N ASP A 244 19.76 -41.95 21.84
CA ASP A 244 18.57 -41.09 21.76
C ASP A 244 18.69 -40.18 20.54
N MET A 245 17.83 -40.39 19.54
CA MET A 245 17.81 -39.61 18.31
C MET A 245 16.52 -38.81 18.20
N VAL A 246 16.64 -37.52 17.88
CA VAL A 246 15.51 -36.63 17.63
C VAL A 246 15.64 -36.03 16.24
N GLY A 247 14.56 -36.07 15.45
CA GLY A 247 14.45 -35.42 14.16
C GLY A 247 13.21 -34.52 14.12
N GLN A 248 13.34 -33.33 13.55
CA GLN A 248 12.24 -32.39 13.36
C GLN A 248 12.32 -31.78 11.97
N THR A 249 11.19 -31.73 11.26
CA THR A 249 11.06 -31.01 10.00
C THR A 249 9.78 -30.18 9.95
N SER A 250 9.81 -29.04 9.28
CA SER A 250 8.61 -28.23 9.02
C SER A 250 8.74 -27.42 7.73
N THR A 251 7.62 -27.17 7.05
CA THR A 251 7.57 -26.35 5.84
C THR A 251 7.12 -24.91 6.11
N PRO A 252 7.38 -23.97 5.18
CA PRO A 252 6.78 -22.63 5.24
C PRO A 252 5.25 -22.71 5.39
N GLY A 253 4.69 -21.80 6.18
CA GLY A 253 3.27 -21.79 6.57
C GLY A 253 2.95 -22.53 7.87
N TRP A 254 3.86 -23.37 8.39
CA TRP A 254 3.65 -24.07 9.66
C TRP A 254 3.71 -23.11 10.87
N GLY A 255 2.75 -23.25 11.78
CA GLY A 255 2.72 -22.51 13.04
C GLY A 255 1.67 -23.11 13.98
N SER A 256 1.79 -22.83 15.28
CA SER A 256 0.77 -23.18 16.26
C SER A 256 -0.51 -22.36 16.05
N ILE A 257 -1.63 -22.82 16.61
CA ILE A 257 -2.97 -22.27 16.34
C ILE A 257 -3.08 -20.80 16.76
N GLU A 258 -2.37 -20.41 17.82
CA GLU A 258 -2.33 -19.06 18.37
C GLU A 258 -1.45 -18.08 17.57
N LYS A 259 -0.62 -18.57 16.65
CA LYS A 259 0.27 -17.69 15.86
C LYS A 259 -0.53 -16.90 14.84
N LYS A 260 -0.33 -15.58 14.85
CA LYS A 260 -0.81 -14.70 13.77
C LYS A 260 -0.12 -15.06 12.46
N VAL A 261 -0.74 -14.73 11.33
CA VAL A 261 -0.23 -15.07 9.99
C VAL A 261 1.23 -14.62 9.79
N ASN A 262 1.60 -13.42 10.28
CA ASN A 262 2.96 -12.90 10.17
C ASN A 262 4.02 -13.64 11.02
N GLU A 263 3.60 -14.47 11.98
CA GLU A 263 4.44 -15.20 12.94
C GLU A 263 4.63 -16.69 12.57
N ARG A 264 3.91 -17.17 11.54
CA ARG A 264 4.08 -18.52 10.98
C ARG A 264 5.43 -18.66 10.30
N SER A 265 5.92 -19.90 10.21
CA SER A 265 7.24 -20.18 9.62
C SER A 265 7.29 -19.70 8.18
N LYS A 266 8.36 -18.98 7.82
CA LYS A 266 8.64 -18.53 6.44
C LYS A 266 9.72 -19.38 5.78
N GLU A 267 10.26 -20.35 6.52
CA GLU A 267 11.41 -21.16 6.12
C GLU A 267 11.10 -22.64 6.29
N GLN A 268 11.80 -23.46 5.53
CA GLN A 268 11.83 -24.90 5.76
C GLN A 268 12.90 -25.18 6.82
N ILE A 269 12.49 -25.86 7.89
CA ILE A 269 13.39 -26.23 8.99
C ILE A 269 13.59 -27.74 8.94
N ILE A 270 14.84 -28.19 8.97
CA ILE A 270 15.21 -29.59 9.18
C ILE A 270 16.26 -29.61 10.29
N LYS A 271 15.94 -30.25 11.41
CA LYS A 271 16.79 -30.37 12.60
C LYS A 271 16.92 -31.84 12.98
N TYR A 272 18.09 -32.21 13.47
CA TYR A 272 18.32 -33.52 14.07
C TYR A 272 19.31 -33.41 15.22
N ASP A 273 19.21 -34.31 16.19
CA ASP A 273 20.07 -34.45 17.37
C ASP A 273 20.28 -35.93 17.68
N LEU A 274 21.44 -36.30 18.23
CA LEU A 274 21.88 -37.68 18.52
C LEU A 274 22.63 -37.74 19.85
#